data_AF-A0A4D9D9K0-F1
#
_entry.id   AF-A0A4D9D9K0-F1
#
_cell.length_a   1.000
_cell.length_b   1.000
_cell.length_c   1.000
_cell.angle_alpha   90.00
_cell.angle_beta   90.00
_cell.angle_gamma   90.00
#
_symmetry.space_group_name_H-M   'P 1'
#
loop_
_entity.id
_entity.type
_entity.pdbx_description
1 polymer ?
#
loop_
_entity_poly.entity_id
_entity_poly.type
_entity_poly.pdbx_seq_one_letter_code
_entity_poly.pdbx_strand_id
1 'polypeptide(L)'
;MGPSLEAGKAMGSQARSIADVRSDPLWQSYFSAGLKTANGQATSRAQYVQKYTLLEKDFSEKEGDLTPTLKLKRSVVAKKHAALIESLYA
;
A
#
# COMPACT_ATOMS: atom_id res chain seq x y z
N MET A 1 6.59 -15.83 -10.25
CA MET A 1 6.27 -15.32 -8.91
C MET A 1 6.58 -13.84 -8.91
N GLY A 2 5.70 -12.99 -8.33
CA GLY A 2 5.91 -11.54 -8.37
C GLY A 2 7.18 -11.11 -7.60
N PRO A 3 7.85 -10.02 -8.00
CA PRO A 3 9.09 -9.54 -7.37
C PRO A 3 8.97 -9.31 -5.84
N SER A 4 7.76 -9.00 -5.37
CA SER A 4 7.45 -8.77 -3.96
C SER A 4 7.56 -10.03 -3.10
N LEU A 5 7.21 -11.21 -3.61
CA LEU A 5 7.32 -12.46 -2.85
C LEU A 5 8.78 -12.87 -2.64
N GLU A 6 9.65 -12.57 -3.60
CA GLU A 6 11.09 -12.81 -3.46
C GLU A 6 11.72 -11.87 -2.43
N ALA A 7 11.29 -10.60 -2.38
CA ALA A 7 11.68 -9.68 -1.32
C ALA A 7 11.26 -10.21 0.06
N GLY A 8 10.03 -10.74 0.18
CA GLY A 8 9.53 -11.39 1.39
C GLY A 8 10.43 -12.55 1.86
N LYS A 9 10.78 -13.45 0.94
CA LYS A 9 11.67 -14.59 1.24
C LYS A 9 13.06 -14.13 1.67
N ALA A 10 13.63 -13.11 1.03
CA ALA A 10 14.93 -12.56 1.40
C ALA A 10 14.93 -11.96 2.82
N MET A 11 13.78 -11.46 3.27
CA MET A 11 13.57 -11.00 4.65
C MET A 11 13.25 -12.13 5.64
N GLY A 12 13.06 -13.36 5.17
CA GLY A 12 12.67 -14.52 6.00
C GLY A 12 11.16 -14.62 6.27
N SER A 13 10.32 -13.82 5.59
CA SER A 13 8.87 -13.89 5.72
C SER A 13 8.30 -15.15 5.06
N GLN A 14 7.31 -15.75 5.72
CA GLN A 14 6.54 -16.89 5.19
C GLN A 14 5.18 -16.47 4.62
N ALA A 15 4.91 -15.17 4.50
CA ALA A 15 3.65 -14.65 4.00
C ALA A 15 3.41 -15.11 2.54
N ARG A 16 2.21 -15.64 2.28
CA ARG A 16 1.82 -16.14 0.94
C ARG A 16 0.66 -15.34 0.35
N SER A 17 -0.07 -14.62 1.19
CA SER A 17 -1.18 -13.76 0.82
C SER A 17 -1.00 -12.34 1.35
N ILE A 18 -1.77 -11.39 0.80
CA ILE A 18 -1.78 -10.00 1.28
C ILE A 18 -2.29 -9.90 2.72
N ALA A 19 -3.21 -10.80 3.11
CA ALA A 19 -3.69 -10.89 4.49
C ALA A 19 -2.53 -11.23 5.44
N ASP A 20 -1.71 -12.22 5.08
CA ASP A 20 -0.54 -12.61 5.89
C ASP A 20 0.45 -11.44 6.03
N VAL A 21 0.74 -10.75 4.91
CA VAL A 21 1.63 -9.57 4.87
C VAL A 21 1.16 -8.48 5.82
N ARG A 22 -0.16 -8.28 5.96
CA ARG A 22 -0.73 -7.27 6.86
C ARG A 22 -0.40 -7.56 8.33
N SER A 23 -0.42 -8.83 8.71
CA SER A 23 -0.12 -9.28 10.08
C SER A 23 1.36 -9.56 10.34
N ASP A 24 2.19 -9.69 9.30
CA ASP A 24 3.59 -10.06 9.44
C ASP A 24 4.46 -8.89 9.92
N PRO A 25 5.11 -8.99 11.10
CA PRO A 25 5.97 -7.94 11.65
C PRO A 25 7.16 -7.58 10.74
N LEU A 26 7.69 -8.53 9.97
CA LEU A 26 8.81 -8.29 9.06
C LEU A 26 8.39 -7.35 7.93
N TRP A 27 7.19 -7.57 7.39
CA TRP A 27 6.61 -6.70 6.37
C TRP A 27 6.26 -5.33 6.93
N GLN A 28 5.69 -5.26 8.14
CA GLN A 28 5.43 -3.96 8.80
C GLN A 28 6.72 -3.16 9.00
N SER A 29 7.80 -3.81 9.43
CA SER A 29 9.12 -3.17 9.56
C SER A 29 9.66 -2.70 8.20
N TYR A 30 9.55 -3.53 7.17
CA TYR A 30 9.96 -3.19 5.81
C TYR A 30 9.24 -1.93 5.28
N PHE A 31 7.91 -1.87 5.40
CA PHE A 31 7.14 -0.71 4.98
C PHE A 31 7.45 0.53 5.82
N SER A 32 7.62 0.38 7.14
CA SER A 32 8.02 1.47 8.03
C SER A 32 9.38 2.07 7.63
N ALA A 33 10.36 1.23 7.31
CA ALA A 33 11.67 1.66 6.83
C ALA A 33 11.58 2.37 5.46
N GLY A 34 10.76 1.85 4.54
CA GLY A 34 10.49 2.47 3.26
C GLY A 34 9.84 3.85 3.40
N LEU A 35 8.83 3.97 4.26
CA LEU A 35 8.17 5.24 4.57
C LEU A 35 9.10 6.25 5.23
N LYS A 36 9.97 5.79 6.15
CA LYS A 36 10.99 6.65 6.76
C LYS A 36 11.93 7.22 5.71
N THR A 37 12.37 6.39 4.77
CA THR A 37 13.24 6.81 3.66
C THR A 37 12.53 7.82 2.76
N ALA A 38 11.29 7.52 2.35
CA ALA A 38 10.51 8.39 1.47
C ALA A 38 10.18 9.74 2.15
N ASN A 39 9.73 9.71 3.40
CA ASN A 39 9.45 10.94 4.18
C ASN A 39 10.73 11.75 4.43
N GLY A 40 11.90 11.11 4.54
CA GLY A 40 13.19 11.81 4.65
C GLY A 40 13.57 12.63 3.41
N GLN A 41 12.96 12.36 2.26
CA GLN A 41 13.15 13.13 1.02
C GLN A 41 12.13 14.28 0.88
N ALA A 42 11.13 14.35 1.75
CA ALA A 42 10.08 15.36 1.66
C ALA A 42 10.58 16.72 2.16
N THR A 43 10.23 17.79 1.44
CA THR A 43 10.65 19.16 1.78
C THR A 43 10.01 19.67 3.07
N SER A 44 8.88 19.10 3.46
CA SER A 44 8.17 19.49 4.69
C SER A 44 7.37 18.34 5.29
N ARG A 45 7.03 18.48 6.57
CA ARG A 45 6.14 17.55 7.29
C ARG A 45 4.75 17.43 6.64
N ALA A 46 4.29 18.43 5.90
CA ALA A 46 2.99 18.40 5.21
C ALA A 46 2.96 17.38 4.05
N GLN A 47 4.12 17.02 3.50
CA GLN A 47 4.27 16.02 2.45
C GLN A 47 4.49 14.60 3.00
N TYR A 48 4.53 14.42 4.33
CA TYR A 48 4.78 13.12 4.92
C TYR A 48 3.57 12.21 4.75
N VAL A 49 3.83 10.97 4.36
CA VAL A 49 2.85 9.88 4.50
C VAL A 49 2.82 9.47 5.97
N GLN A 50 1.78 9.88 6.69
CA GLN A 50 1.64 9.65 8.13
C GLN A 50 1.03 8.30 8.46
N LYS A 51 -0.03 7.92 7.73
CA LYS A 51 -0.75 6.66 7.91
C LYS A 51 -0.92 6.01 6.54
N TYR A 52 -0.86 4.69 6.51
CA TYR A 52 -1.06 3.89 5.30
C TYR A 52 -1.84 2.62 5.63
N THR A 53 -2.41 2.02 4.61
CA THR A 53 -3.12 0.74 4.70
C THR A 53 -2.80 -0.07 3.45
N LEU A 54 -2.65 -1.39 3.59
CA LEU A 54 -2.50 -2.28 2.45
C LEU A 54 -3.89 -2.62 1.88
N LEU A 55 -4.02 -2.57 0.56
CA LEU A 55 -5.23 -3.01 -0.12
C LEU A 55 -5.11 -4.50 -0.43
N GLU A 56 -6.23 -5.23 -0.34
CA GLU A 56 -6.28 -6.67 -0.65
C GLU A 56 -6.19 -6.99 -2.14
N LYS A 57 -6.49 -6.01 -3.00
CA LYS A 57 -6.48 -6.14 -4.45
C LYS A 57 -5.83 -4.92 -5.06
N ASP A 58 -5.08 -5.14 -6.12
CA ASP A 58 -4.48 -4.08 -6.92
C ASP A 58 -5.54 -3.31 -7.70
N PHE A 59 -5.22 -2.07 -8.08
CA PHE A 59 -6.07 -1.29 -8.98
C PHE A 59 -6.11 -1.93 -10.36
N SER A 60 -7.31 -2.02 -10.92
CA SER A 60 -7.55 -2.65 -12.21
C SER A 60 -8.29 -1.71 -13.16
N GLU A 61 -7.89 -1.73 -14.43
CA GLU A 61 -8.63 -1.04 -15.49
C GLU A 61 -10.00 -1.72 -15.71
N LYS A 62 -10.07 -3.06 -15.65
CA LYS A 62 -11.31 -3.83 -15.84
C LYS A 62 -12.36 -3.52 -14.77
N GLU A 63 -11.90 -3.29 -13.55
CA GLU A 63 -12.74 -2.90 -12.40
C GLU A 63 -13.08 -1.40 -12.42
N GLY A 64 -12.55 -0.64 -13.38
CA GLY A 64 -12.81 0.79 -13.55
C GLY A 64 -11.98 1.70 -12.65
N ASP A 65 -11.07 1.15 -11.83
CA ASP A 65 -10.19 1.91 -10.92
C ASP A 65 -9.18 2.76 -11.69
N LEU A 66 -8.74 2.27 -12.86
CA LEU A 66 -7.81 2.93 -13.76
C LEU A 66 -8.49 3.39 -15.07
N THR A 67 -7.92 4.42 -15.71
CA THR A 67 -8.22 4.76 -17.12
C THR A 67 -7.53 3.77 -18.07
N PRO A 68 -7.90 3.75 -19.37
CA PRO A 68 -7.16 2.98 -20.38
C PRO A 68 -5.69 3.37 -20.53
N THR A 69 -5.34 4.56 -20.04
CA THR A 69 -3.97 5.07 -19.96
C THR A 69 -3.31 4.83 -18.59
N LEU A 70 -3.85 3.91 -17.78
CA LEU A 70 -3.37 3.51 -16.45
C LEU A 70 -3.31 4.64 -15.40
N LYS A 71 -4.11 5.69 -15.58
CA LYS A 71 -4.25 6.76 -14.58
C LYS A 71 -5.32 6.39 -13.56
N LEU A 72 -5.07 6.67 -12.28
CA LEU A 72 -6.03 6.40 -11.20
C LEU A 72 -7.25 7.30 -11.29
N LYS A 73 -8.45 6.71 -11.33
CA LYS A 73 -9.72 7.44 -11.19
C LYS A 73 -10.01 7.69 -9.71
N ARG A 74 -9.39 8.73 -9.16
CA ARG A 74 -9.40 9.06 -7.72
C ARG A 74 -10.80 9.06 -7.09
N SER A 75 -11.79 9.64 -7.76
CA SER A 75 -13.17 9.72 -7.23
C SER A 75 -13.85 8.36 -7.09
N VAL A 76 -13.60 7.44 -8.02
CA VAL A 76 -14.15 6.08 -8.00
C VAL A 76 -13.50 5.28 -6.89
N VAL A 77 -12.17 5.32 -6.83
CA VAL A 77 -11.36 4.60 -5.84
C VAL A 77 -11.63 5.10 -4.42
N ALA A 78 -11.73 6.41 -4.23
CA ALA A 78 -12.06 7.00 -2.92
C ALA A 78 -13.45 6.55 -2.42
N LYS A 79 -14.44 6.44 -3.32
CA LYS A 79 -15.77 5.91 -2.98
C LYS A 79 -15.73 4.42 -2.65
N LYS A 80 -15.01 3.63 -3.46
CA LYS A 80 -14.85 2.17 -3.29
C LYS A 80 -14.20 1.80 -1.96
N HIS A 81 -13.24 2.61 -1.49
CA HIS A 81 -12.48 2.37 -0.26
C HIS A 81 -12.81 3.37 0.85
N ALA A 82 -13.98 4.00 0.82
CA ALA A 82 -14.35 5.06 1.77
C ALA A 82 -14.21 4.61 3.23
N ALA A 83 -14.68 3.42 3.58
CA ALA A 83 -14.57 2.87 4.93
C ALA A 83 -13.11 2.64 5.36
N LEU A 84 -12.23 2.21 4.46
CA LEU A 84 -10.80 2.06 4.76
C LEU A 84 -10.14 3.43 4.98
N ILE A 85 -10.49 4.43 4.17
CA ILE A 85 -9.99 5.79 4.34
C ILE A 85 -10.47 6.37 5.67
N GLU A 86 -11.75 6.21 5.99
CA GLU A 86 -12.33 6.64 7.27
C GLU A 86 -11.62 5.98 8.46
N SER A 87 -11.34 4.68 8.39
CA SER A 87 -10.60 3.97 9.45
C SER A 87 -9.19 4.51 9.71
N LEU A 88 -8.58 5.20 8.74
CA LEU A 88 -7.29 5.86 8.93
C LEU A 88 -7.42 7.18 9.69
N TYR A 89 -8.57 7.84 9.64
CA TYR A 89 -8.80 9.15 10.26
C TYR A 89 -9.64 9.11 11.53
N ALA A 90 -10.32 7.99 11.80
CA ALA A 90 -11.01 7.71 13.05
C ALA A 90 -10.05 7.73 14.26
#